data_AF-A0A521WEL8-F1
#
_entry.id   AF-A0A521WEL8-F1
#
_cell.length_a   1.000
_cell.length_b   1.000
_cell.length_c   1.000
_cell.angle_alpha   90.00
_cell.angle_beta   90.00
_cell.angle_gamma   90.00
#
_symmetry.space_group_name_H-M   'P 1'
#
loop_
_entity.id
_entity.type
_entity.pdbx_description
1 polymer ?
#
loop_
_entity_poly.entity_id
_entity_poly.type
_entity_poly.pdbx_seq_one_letter_code
_entity_poly.pdbx_strand_id
1 'polypeptide(L)'
;MKFFFILGFVLCCCVSLRGQDSLDDHHARVSGQAGETYGSGSNFLLDFYQDWISPVKGGNTCPMYPSCSQYSKMLFDSLPVYEAYIGTFERLLRCGHELPLYNTVAIDNGIRWYDSPFSDQYIGRRNRDNNTTDAGLRTPSEYRLRADSGDGKFADYLFSQKDYSRAATEYMRLNFLENDSLKKLSYLRKVGLCYYYDNDNEGYIKYLTAYRTTLNADKSIRAEMELLLGKVYYRTQNYPKAISTLEWNRLHSTESWYDESQFTIGLSYARMFQWESASSHFMNVHHSSDRGQISRRLLDSVDRIRSLPKRQPWLAGTLSAIVPGSGYLYANRPGTALSSFLINGLLIWAMRDAIHQENYSLATVIGFFGSGWYIGNIKGSSDAAEEYNIRIRNSYLDEMLEGVDVDIDAALE
;
A
#
# COMPACT_ATOMS: atom_id res chain seq x y z
N MET A 1 -41.80 -12.99 2.22
CA MET A 1 -40.54 -13.78 2.20
C MET A 1 -39.49 -13.32 1.19
N LYS A 2 -39.83 -12.69 0.05
CA LYS A 2 -38.81 -12.18 -0.90
C LYS A 2 -38.10 -10.88 -0.47
N PHE A 3 -38.64 -10.14 0.50
CA PHE A 3 -38.10 -8.85 0.94
C PHE A 3 -36.90 -8.94 1.90
N PHE A 4 -36.79 -10.02 2.69
CA PHE A 4 -35.69 -10.20 3.65
C PHE A 4 -34.41 -10.78 3.02
N PHE A 5 -34.51 -11.46 1.87
CA PHE A 5 -33.35 -12.01 1.17
C PHE A 5 -32.54 -10.93 0.41
N ILE A 6 -33.17 -9.82 0.03
CA ILE A 6 -32.55 -8.74 -0.75
C ILE A 6 -31.71 -7.83 0.15
N LEU A 7 -32.08 -7.65 1.42
CA LEU A 7 -31.37 -6.77 2.35
C LEU A 7 -30.02 -7.36 2.83
N GLY A 8 -29.87 -8.69 2.83
CA GLY A 8 -28.63 -9.37 3.20
C GLY A 8 -27.57 -9.46 2.10
N PHE A 9 -27.97 -9.34 0.83
CA PHE A 9 -27.06 -9.49 -0.31
C PHE A 9 -26.36 -8.17 -0.69
N VAL A 10 -27.01 -7.03 -0.42
CA VAL A 10 -26.51 -5.69 -0.79
C VAL A 10 -25.37 -5.20 0.10
N LEU A 11 -25.23 -5.73 1.32
CA LEU A 11 -24.18 -5.34 2.27
C LEU A 11 -22.83 -6.06 2.07
N CYS A 12 -22.76 -7.06 1.19
CA CYS A 12 -21.56 -7.90 1.02
C CYS A 12 -20.69 -7.53 -0.21
N CYS A 13 -21.20 -6.74 -1.16
CA CYS A 13 -20.52 -6.47 -2.44
C CYS A 13 -19.70 -5.17 -2.48
N CYS A 14 -19.51 -4.45 -1.37
CA CYS A 14 -18.78 -3.16 -1.36
C CYS A 14 -17.32 -3.25 -0.92
N VAL A 15 -16.70 -4.43 -0.88
CA VAL A 15 -15.30 -4.57 -0.46
C VAL A 15 -14.50 -5.23 -1.57
N SER A 16 -13.45 -4.50 -1.98
CA SER A 16 -12.33 -4.90 -2.83
C SER A 16 -12.58 -4.84 -4.33
N LEU A 17 -11.91 -3.88 -4.99
CA LEU A 17 -11.00 -4.15 -6.11
C LEU A 17 -10.08 -2.92 -6.27
N ARG A 18 -8.80 -3.10 -5.95
CA ARG A 18 -7.69 -2.16 -6.23
C ARG A 18 -6.61 -2.99 -6.92
N GLY A 19 -6.10 -2.52 -8.06
CA GLY A 19 -4.98 -3.12 -8.78
C GLY A 19 -4.34 -2.10 -9.74
N GLN A 20 -3.13 -1.66 -9.40
CA GLN A 20 -1.85 -1.84 -10.13
C GLN A 20 -1.90 -1.97 -11.67
N ASP A 21 -0.97 -1.47 -12.52
CA ASP A 21 0.40 -0.96 -12.39
C ASP A 21 0.79 -0.18 -13.69
N SER A 22 1.85 0.63 -13.58
CA SER A 22 2.92 1.06 -14.53
C SER A 22 2.71 1.07 -16.06
N LEU A 23 3.35 2.04 -16.76
CA LEU A 23 4.39 1.80 -17.80
C LEU A 23 4.94 3.11 -18.43
N ASP A 24 6.25 3.09 -18.70
CA ASP A 24 7.04 4.01 -19.57
C ASP A 24 6.48 3.96 -21.03
N ASP A 25 6.71 4.84 -22.02
CA ASP A 25 7.88 5.61 -22.43
C ASP A 25 7.48 6.47 -23.69
N HIS A 26 8.32 7.42 -24.09
CA HIS A 26 8.36 8.09 -25.44
C HIS A 26 7.15 8.92 -25.94
N HIS A 27 7.21 10.25 -25.80
CA HIS A 27 6.38 11.15 -26.64
C HIS A 27 7.09 12.36 -27.23
N ALA A 28 6.76 12.62 -28.50
CA ALA A 28 7.24 13.73 -29.31
C ALA A 28 6.75 15.08 -28.75
N ARG A 29 7.63 16.09 -28.76
CA ARG A 29 7.30 17.46 -28.38
C ARG A 29 6.56 18.13 -29.54
N VAL A 30 5.33 18.58 -29.28
CA VAL A 30 4.58 19.44 -30.20
C VAL A 30 4.81 20.89 -29.78
N SER A 31 5.36 21.72 -30.66
CA SER A 31 5.52 23.15 -30.40
C SER A 31 4.19 23.88 -30.58
N GLY A 32 3.52 24.19 -29.47
CA GLY A 32 2.36 25.08 -29.45
C GLY A 32 2.78 26.50 -29.06
N GLN A 33 2.38 27.48 -29.87
CA GLN A 33 2.57 28.91 -29.62
C GLN A 33 1.87 29.36 -28.34
N ALA A 34 2.49 30.33 -27.66
CA ALA A 34 1.98 31.02 -26.49
C ALA A 34 0.69 31.79 -26.79
N GLY A 35 -0.24 31.77 -25.83
CA GLY A 35 -1.47 32.55 -25.82
C GLY A 35 -2.67 31.72 -25.37
N GLU A 36 -3.01 31.78 -24.08
CA GLU A 36 -4.31 31.31 -23.58
C GLU A 36 -5.42 32.21 -24.16
N THR A 37 -5.90 31.89 -25.36
CA THR A 37 -7.12 32.47 -25.91
C THR A 37 -7.94 31.38 -26.60
N TYR A 38 -8.88 30.78 -25.86
CA TYR A 38 -10.33 30.84 -26.08
C TYR A 38 -11.09 29.62 -25.53
N GLY A 39 -12.32 29.92 -25.12
CA GLY A 39 -13.33 29.13 -24.44
C GLY A 39 -14.12 30.09 -23.55
N SER A 40 -15.05 30.86 -24.15
CA SER A 40 -15.82 31.93 -23.49
C SER A 40 -17.08 31.42 -22.78
N GLY A 41 -17.12 30.13 -22.43
CA GLY A 41 -18.16 29.53 -21.61
C GLY A 41 -18.07 29.98 -20.18
N SER A 42 -18.94 30.90 -19.78
CA SER A 42 -19.19 31.16 -18.36
C SER A 42 -19.86 29.92 -17.76
N ASN A 43 -19.15 29.20 -16.91
CA ASN A 43 -19.74 28.21 -16.03
C ASN A 43 -19.40 28.63 -14.61
N PHE A 44 -20.37 29.31 -13.98
CA PHE A 44 -20.25 29.93 -12.67
C PHE A 44 -19.57 29.04 -11.63
N LEU A 45 -19.83 27.73 -11.66
CA LEU A 45 -19.24 26.78 -10.72
C LEU A 45 -17.74 26.53 -10.99
N LEU A 46 -17.36 26.42 -12.26
CA LEU A 46 -15.98 26.22 -12.69
C LEU A 46 -15.15 27.50 -12.56
N ASP A 47 -15.75 28.66 -12.83
CA ASP A 47 -15.14 29.97 -12.65
C ASP A 47 -14.84 30.21 -11.15
N PHE A 48 -15.81 29.96 -10.27
CA PHE A 48 -15.62 30.03 -8.82
C PHE A 48 -14.49 29.10 -8.33
N TYR A 49 -14.44 27.86 -8.82
CA TYR A 49 -13.39 26.92 -8.46
C TYR A 49 -11.99 27.41 -8.91
N GLN A 50 -11.86 27.92 -10.13
CA GLN A 50 -10.59 28.41 -10.67
C GLN A 50 -10.10 29.67 -9.94
N ASP A 51 -11.01 30.59 -9.62
CA ASP A 51 -10.67 31.89 -9.02
C ASP A 51 -10.41 31.78 -7.50
N TRP A 52 -11.13 30.91 -6.79
CA TRP A 52 -11.12 30.89 -5.32
C TRP A 52 -10.51 29.64 -4.69
N ILE A 53 -10.55 28.48 -5.35
CA ILE A 53 -10.13 27.20 -4.76
C ILE A 53 -8.78 26.73 -5.33
N SER A 54 -8.59 26.83 -6.65
CA SER A 54 -7.36 26.41 -7.33
C SER A 54 -6.09 27.10 -6.78
N PRO A 55 -6.09 28.41 -6.46
CA PRO A 55 -4.90 29.09 -5.93
C PRO A 55 -4.50 28.58 -4.54
N VAL A 56 -5.47 28.21 -3.68
CA VAL A 56 -5.24 27.72 -2.31
C VAL A 56 -4.57 26.34 -2.29
N LYS A 57 -4.75 25.54 -3.35
CA LYS A 57 -4.08 24.24 -3.54
C LYS A 57 -2.68 24.34 -4.19
N GLY A 58 -2.15 25.54 -4.39
CA GLY A 58 -0.83 25.77 -5.00
C GLY A 58 -0.88 26.32 -6.43
N GLY A 59 -2.03 26.77 -6.93
CA GLY A 59 -2.14 27.43 -8.23
C GLY A 59 -1.91 26.49 -9.43
N ASN A 60 -1.52 27.06 -10.58
CA ASN A 60 -1.35 26.46 -11.92
C ASN A 60 -0.28 25.33 -12.02
N THR A 61 -0.29 24.38 -11.09
CA THR A 61 0.60 23.20 -11.02
C THR A 61 0.05 21.98 -11.74
N CYS A 62 -1.08 22.12 -12.46
CA CYS A 62 -1.63 21.03 -13.23
C CYS A 62 -0.61 20.55 -14.28
N PRO A 63 -0.24 19.26 -14.28
CA PRO A 63 0.71 18.72 -15.24
C PRO A 63 0.12 18.73 -16.66
N MET A 64 -1.20 18.69 -16.78
CA MET A 64 -1.92 18.60 -18.04
C MET A 64 -2.17 19.96 -18.71
N TYR A 65 -2.18 19.98 -20.05
CA TYR A 65 -2.60 21.11 -20.86
C TYR A 65 -3.62 20.69 -21.95
N PRO A 66 -4.78 21.37 -22.06
CA PRO A 66 -5.34 22.27 -21.05
C PRO A 66 -5.59 21.53 -19.73
N SER A 67 -5.75 22.29 -18.65
CA SER A 67 -6.08 21.72 -17.34
C SER A 67 -7.42 20.98 -17.39
N CYS A 68 -7.66 20.03 -16.48
CA CYS A 68 -8.88 19.20 -16.53
C CYS A 68 -10.18 20.06 -16.36
N SER A 69 -10.10 21.22 -15.67
CA SER A 69 -11.19 22.20 -15.61
C SER A 69 -11.36 23.01 -16.91
N GLN A 70 -10.25 23.41 -17.55
CA GLN A 70 -10.29 24.14 -18.81
C GLN A 70 -10.74 23.25 -19.98
N TYR A 71 -10.29 22.00 -19.99
CA TYR A 71 -10.75 20.95 -20.92
C TYR A 71 -12.26 20.78 -20.84
N SER A 72 -12.82 20.72 -19.62
CA SER A 72 -14.27 20.63 -19.41
C SER A 72 -15.01 21.83 -20.00
N LYS A 73 -14.53 23.06 -19.75
CA LYS A 73 -15.12 24.28 -20.36
C LYS A 73 -15.14 24.20 -21.89
N MET A 74 -14.02 23.81 -22.49
CA MET A 74 -13.91 23.66 -23.95
C MET A 74 -14.90 22.65 -24.51
N LEU A 75 -15.14 21.53 -23.81
CA LEU A 75 -16.16 20.55 -24.20
C LEU A 75 -17.59 21.09 -24.06
N PHE A 76 -17.92 21.72 -22.93
CA PHE A 76 -19.27 22.27 -22.71
C PHE A 76 -19.60 23.44 -23.64
N ASP A 77 -18.59 24.14 -24.15
CA ASP A 77 -18.74 25.17 -25.18
C ASP A 77 -19.00 24.60 -26.58
N SER A 78 -18.50 23.39 -26.85
CA SER A 78 -18.38 22.87 -28.22
C SER A 78 -19.24 21.64 -28.51
N LEU A 79 -19.69 20.92 -27.47
CA LEU A 79 -20.42 19.66 -27.59
C LEU A 79 -21.77 19.71 -26.84
N PRO A 80 -22.75 18.85 -27.21
CA PRO A 80 -23.96 18.65 -26.41
C PRO A 80 -23.61 18.29 -24.96
N VAL A 81 -24.45 18.76 -24.02
CA VAL A 81 -24.22 18.63 -22.56
C VAL A 81 -23.87 17.20 -22.13
N TYR A 82 -24.50 16.17 -22.70
CA TYR A 82 -24.22 14.78 -22.33
C TYR A 82 -22.86 14.29 -22.83
N GLU A 83 -22.41 14.71 -24.02
CA GLU A 83 -21.09 14.37 -24.57
C GLU A 83 -19.99 15.13 -23.83
N ALA A 84 -20.22 16.42 -23.54
CA ALA A 84 -19.31 17.22 -22.75
C ALA A 84 -19.16 16.68 -21.33
N TYR A 85 -20.25 16.20 -20.72
CA TYR A 85 -20.23 15.52 -19.44
C TYR A 85 -19.39 14.24 -19.52
N ILE A 86 -19.69 13.33 -20.45
CA ILE A 86 -18.95 12.07 -20.61
C ILE A 86 -17.46 12.35 -20.87
N GLY A 87 -17.13 13.25 -21.80
CA GLY A 87 -15.76 13.63 -22.12
C GLY A 87 -15.02 14.30 -20.96
N THR A 88 -15.73 15.03 -20.08
CA THR A 88 -15.15 15.57 -18.86
C THR A 88 -14.78 14.46 -17.88
N PHE A 89 -15.66 13.48 -17.65
CA PHE A 89 -15.37 12.36 -16.76
C PHE A 89 -14.29 11.44 -17.32
N GLU A 90 -14.32 11.19 -18.63
CA GLU A 90 -13.31 10.43 -19.34
C GLU A 90 -11.93 11.10 -19.21
N ARG A 91 -11.85 12.42 -19.39
CA ARG A 91 -10.66 13.21 -19.10
C ARG A 91 -10.21 13.10 -17.65
N LEU A 92 -11.12 13.19 -16.67
CA LEU A 92 -10.77 13.10 -15.25
C LEU A 92 -10.25 11.72 -14.85
N LEU A 93 -10.75 10.64 -15.47
CA LEU A 93 -10.29 9.28 -15.22
C LEU A 93 -8.85 9.04 -15.70
N ARG A 94 -8.45 9.65 -16.83
CA ARG A 94 -7.08 9.57 -17.37
C ARG A 94 -6.11 10.62 -16.83
N CYS A 95 -6.62 11.74 -16.31
CA CYS A 95 -5.87 12.87 -15.76
C CYS A 95 -4.95 12.40 -14.61
N GLY A 96 -3.63 12.34 -14.85
CA GLY A 96 -2.61 12.01 -13.85
C GLY A 96 -2.19 10.53 -13.77
N HIS A 97 -2.91 9.64 -14.45
CA HIS A 97 -2.63 8.20 -14.45
C HIS A 97 -1.88 7.72 -15.71
N GLU A 98 -2.08 8.43 -16.81
CA GLU A 98 -1.56 8.05 -18.14
C GLU A 98 -0.59 9.09 -18.71
N LEU A 99 0.05 9.90 -17.86
CA LEU A 99 0.97 10.96 -18.30
C LEU A 99 2.00 10.50 -19.34
N PRO A 100 2.61 9.30 -19.24
CA PRO A 100 3.54 8.81 -20.25
C PRO A 100 2.91 8.52 -21.61
N LEU A 101 1.60 8.66 -21.83
CA LEU A 101 0.91 8.44 -23.12
C LEU A 101 0.66 9.74 -23.92
N TYR A 102 0.95 10.90 -23.33
CA TYR A 102 0.62 12.21 -23.93
C TYR A 102 1.86 12.92 -24.48
N ASN A 103 1.68 13.59 -25.62
CA ASN A 103 2.69 14.51 -26.15
C ASN A 103 2.91 15.66 -25.18
N THR A 104 4.14 16.18 -25.11
CA THR A 104 4.43 17.33 -24.25
C THR A 104 4.42 18.63 -25.04
N VAL A 105 3.95 19.69 -24.39
CA VAL A 105 3.94 21.06 -24.90
C VAL A 105 4.65 21.98 -23.90
N ALA A 106 5.44 22.92 -24.41
CA ALA A 106 6.09 23.94 -23.59
C ALA A 106 5.17 25.17 -23.47
N ILE A 107 4.89 25.58 -22.24
CA ILE A 107 4.11 26.79 -21.92
C ILE A 107 4.95 27.65 -20.98
N ASP A 108 4.64 28.95 -20.87
CA ASP A 108 5.43 29.96 -20.14
C ASP A 108 5.87 29.55 -18.71
N ASN A 109 5.18 28.61 -18.06
CA ASN A 109 5.47 28.10 -16.71
C ASN A 109 5.94 26.62 -16.66
N GLY A 110 6.40 26.03 -17.77
CA GLY A 110 7.01 24.70 -17.80
C GLY A 110 6.48 23.77 -18.90
N ILE A 111 6.97 22.53 -18.90
CA ILE A 111 6.52 21.47 -19.82
C ILE A 111 5.25 20.84 -19.24
N ARG A 112 4.21 20.73 -20.07
CA ARG A 112 2.94 20.09 -19.72
C ARG A 112 2.58 18.98 -20.69
N TRP A 113 1.76 18.03 -20.26
CA TRP A 113 1.24 16.95 -21.09
C TRP A 113 -0.02 17.39 -21.83
N TYR A 114 0.07 17.41 -23.15
CA TYR A 114 -0.95 17.89 -24.07
C TYR A 114 -2.02 16.83 -24.35
N ASP A 115 -3.27 17.21 -24.12
CA ASP A 115 -4.44 16.42 -24.49
C ASP A 115 -5.42 17.31 -25.24
N SER A 116 -5.66 17.01 -26.52
CA SER A 116 -6.59 17.79 -27.32
C SER A 116 -8.03 17.49 -26.87
N PRO A 117 -8.84 18.51 -26.52
CA PRO A 117 -10.28 18.33 -26.30
C PRO A 117 -11.02 17.87 -27.56
N PHE A 118 -10.37 18.00 -28.71
CA PHE A 118 -10.93 17.63 -30.01
C PHE A 118 -9.97 16.68 -30.74
N SER A 119 -9.55 15.61 -30.07
CA SER A 119 -8.78 14.54 -30.75
C SER A 119 -9.56 14.00 -31.96
N ASP A 120 -8.84 13.45 -32.95
CA ASP A 120 -9.39 12.94 -34.21
C ASP A 120 -10.49 11.87 -34.06
N GLN A 121 -10.76 11.38 -32.83
CA GLN A 121 -11.92 10.55 -32.52
C GLN A 121 -13.27 11.26 -32.67
N TYR A 122 -13.32 12.61 -32.71
CA TYR A 122 -14.58 13.36 -32.85
C TYR A 122 -14.69 14.25 -34.11
N ILE A 123 -13.60 14.56 -34.82
CA ILE A 123 -13.62 15.36 -36.06
C ILE A 123 -13.62 14.45 -37.29
N GLY A 124 -14.60 13.58 -37.37
CA GLY A 124 -15.01 12.98 -38.63
C GLY A 124 -15.99 13.88 -39.36
N ARG A 125 -15.52 15.02 -39.91
CA ARG A 125 -16.12 15.88 -40.99
C ARG A 125 -15.89 17.38 -40.73
N ARG A 126 -14.80 17.94 -41.30
CA ARG A 126 -14.79 19.10 -42.20
C ARG A 126 -13.37 19.66 -42.35
N ASN A 127 -12.94 19.74 -43.61
CA ASN A 127 -11.92 20.66 -44.14
C ASN A 127 -10.49 20.41 -43.65
N ARG A 128 -9.57 19.81 -44.43
CA ARG A 128 -9.19 20.12 -45.83
C ARG A 128 -9.05 21.64 -46.03
N ASP A 129 -7.82 22.05 -46.31
CA ASP A 129 -7.39 23.39 -46.77
C ASP A 129 -7.02 24.37 -45.63
N ASN A 130 -5.72 24.49 -45.33
CA ASN A 130 -4.95 25.68 -45.70
C ASN A 130 -3.49 25.65 -45.21
N ASN A 131 -2.60 26.01 -46.15
CA ASN A 131 -1.19 26.40 -45.99
C ASN A 131 -0.97 27.51 -44.95
N THR A 132 0.18 27.49 -44.27
CA THR A 132 1.08 28.64 -43.99
C THR A 132 2.33 28.14 -43.24
N THR A 133 3.49 27.99 -43.90
CA THR A 133 4.64 28.92 -44.04
C THR A 133 5.53 29.10 -42.80
N ASP A 134 6.71 28.48 -42.90
CA ASP A 134 8.07 28.92 -42.55
C ASP A 134 8.26 30.07 -41.53
N ALA A 135 8.97 29.77 -40.43
CA ALA A 135 9.59 30.75 -39.54
C ALA A 135 10.83 30.18 -38.81
N GLY A 136 12.00 30.35 -39.42
CA GLY A 136 13.30 30.66 -38.81
C GLY A 136 13.75 29.92 -37.54
N LEU A 137 14.60 28.89 -37.70
CA LEU A 137 15.43 28.34 -36.61
C LEU A 137 16.60 29.29 -36.26
N ARG A 138 16.73 29.64 -34.98
CA ARG A 138 18.01 30.03 -34.36
C ARG A 138 18.54 28.85 -33.55
N THR A 139 19.83 28.54 -33.74
CA THR A 139 20.54 27.49 -33.00
C THR A 139 20.82 27.93 -31.56
N PRO A 140 20.60 27.08 -30.54
CA PRO A 140 21.05 27.36 -29.18
C PRO A 140 22.58 27.30 -29.09
N SER A 141 23.19 28.37 -28.58
CA SER A 141 24.62 28.43 -28.25
C SER A 141 25.00 27.40 -27.18
N GLU A 142 26.12 26.71 -27.39
CA GLU A 142 26.72 25.75 -26.47
C GLU A 142 26.85 26.32 -25.05
N TYR A 143 25.96 25.92 -24.13
CA TYR A 143 26.16 26.12 -22.70
C TYR A 143 27.13 25.03 -22.22
N ARG A 144 28.42 25.38 -22.16
CA ARG A 144 29.46 24.52 -21.59
C ARG A 144 29.24 24.45 -20.08
N LEU A 145 28.49 23.44 -19.63
CA LEU A 145 28.37 23.09 -18.21
C LEU A 145 29.77 22.93 -17.63
N ARG A 146 30.08 23.74 -16.61
CA ARG A 146 31.29 23.62 -15.80
C ARG A 146 31.37 22.18 -15.31
N ALA A 147 32.49 21.51 -15.58
CA ALA A 147 32.74 20.15 -15.15
C ALA A 147 32.50 20.06 -13.65
N ASP A 148 31.44 19.34 -13.28
CA ASP A 148 31.25 18.84 -11.94
C ASP A 148 32.45 17.97 -11.58
N SER A 149 32.92 18.04 -10.34
CA SER A 149 34.19 17.43 -9.91
C SER A 149 34.25 15.92 -10.05
N GLY A 150 33.12 15.26 -10.39
CA GLY A 150 33.02 13.82 -10.64
C GLY A 150 33.39 12.98 -9.40
N ASP A 151 33.55 13.62 -8.24
CA ASP A 151 34.11 13.05 -7.02
C ASP A 151 33.04 12.60 -6.03
N GLY A 152 31.74 12.70 -6.40
CA GLY A 152 30.62 12.19 -5.62
C GLY A 152 30.20 13.05 -4.43
N LYS A 153 30.91 14.14 -4.13
CA LYS A 153 30.64 14.98 -2.94
C LYS A 153 29.26 15.60 -2.92
N PHE A 154 28.74 16.00 -4.08
CA PHE A 154 27.39 16.55 -4.17
C PHE A 154 26.33 15.50 -3.86
N ALA A 155 26.50 14.28 -4.35
CA ALA A 155 25.61 13.16 -4.02
C ALA A 155 25.65 12.81 -2.53
N ASP A 156 26.86 12.78 -1.94
CA ASP A 156 27.05 12.56 -0.50
C ASP A 156 26.39 13.69 0.33
N TYR A 157 26.51 14.94 -0.12
CA TYR A 157 25.82 16.08 0.48
C TYR A 157 24.30 15.90 0.46
N LEU A 158 23.71 15.58 -0.70
CA LEU A 158 22.26 15.34 -0.83
C LEU A 158 21.81 14.19 0.10
N PHE A 159 22.57 13.10 0.14
CA PHE A 159 22.30 11.97 1.02
C PHE A 159 22.30 12.39 2.50
N SER A 160 23.29 13.19 2.93
CA SER A 160 23.37 13.70 4.31
C SER A 160 22.21 14.64 4.67
N GLN A 161 21.64 15.34 3.68
CA GLN A 161 20.44 16.17 3.83
C GLN A 161 19.14 15.36 3.80
N LYS A 162 19.22 14.01 3.76
CA LYS A 162 18.08 13.08 3.62
C LYS A 162 17.29 13.27 2.34
N ASP A 163 17.92 13.86 1.33
CA ASP A 163 17.33 14.12 0.03
C ASP A 163 17.61 12.93 -0.90
N TYR A 164 17.11 11.77 -0.49
CA TYR A 164 17.49 10.47 -1.02
C TYR A 164 17.13 10.32 -2.50
N SER A 165 15.99 10.86 -2.95
CA SER A 165 15.58 10.81 -4.36
C SER A 165 16.59 11.52 -5.29
N ARG A 166 17.03 12.74 -4.92
CA ARG A 166 18.03 13.48 -5.69
C ARG A 166 19.42 12.85 -5.55
N ALA A 167 19.78 12.38 -4.37
CA ALA A 167 21.03 11.65 -4.15
C ALA A 167 21.12 10.38 -5.02
N ALA A 168 20.05 9.59 -5.09
CA ALA A 168 19.97 8.38 -5.92
C ALA A 168 20.18 8.71 -7.41
N THR A 169 19.53 9.76 -7.89
CA THR A 169 19.68 10.24 -9.28
C THR A 169 21.13 10.62 -9.57
N GLU A 170 21.78 11.33 -8.64
CA GLU A 170 23.17 11.75 -8.80
C GLU A 170 24.15 10.56 -8.72
N TYR A 171 23.93 9.60 -7.81
CA TYR A 171 24.72 8.36 -7.80
C TYR A 171 24.54 7.52 -9.06
N MET A 172 23.33 7.45 -9.64
CA MET A 172 23.11 6.80 -10.92
C MET A 172 23.87 7.52 -12.06
N ARG A 173 23.87 8.86 -12.06
CA ARG A 173 24.65 9.65 -13.01
C ARG A 173 26.15 9.37 -12.89
N LEU A 174 26.68 9.33 -11.67
CA LEU A 174 28.07 9.01 -11.40
C LEU A 174 28.42 7.57 -11.81
N ASN A 175 27.54 6.60 -11.53
CA ASN A 175 27.71 5.22 -11.97
C ASN A 175 27.79 5.11 -13.51
N PHE A 176 26.95 5.87 -14.22
CA PHE A 176 26.93 5.90 -15.69
C PHE A 176 28.23 6.45 -16.29
N LEU A 177 28.78 7.52 -15.70
CA LEU A 177 29.99 8.18 -16.18
C LEU A 177 31.29 7.47 -15.77
N GLU A 178 31.25 6.70 -14.69
CA GLU A 178 32.41 5.97 -14.18
C GLU A 178 32.81 4.81 -15.10
N ASN A 179 34.09 4.45 -15.10
CA ASN A 179 34.62 3.29 -15.83
C ASN A 179 35.17 2.22 -14.89
N ASP A 180 35.58 2.60 -13.68
CA ASP A 180 36.07 1.68 -12.67
C ASP A 180 34.93 0.82 -12.09
N SER A 181 35.11 -0.51 -12.13
CA SER A 181 34.08 -1.47 -11.70
C SER A 181 33.78 -1.43 -10.20
N LEU A 182 34.78 -1.16 -9.36
CA LEU A 182 34.61 -1.08 -7.90
C LEU A 182 33.87 0.20 -7.52
N LYS A 183 34.20 1.33 -8.16
CA LYS A 183 33.46 2.59 -7.94
C LYS A 183 32.04 2.50 -8.44
N LYS A 184 31.79 1.86 -9.59
CA LYS A 184 30.43 1.57 -10.05
C LYS A 184 29.62 0.83 -8.99
N LEU A 185 30.22 -0.22 -8.42
CA LEU A 185 29.58 -1.02 -7.38
C LEU A 185 29.28 -0.21 -6.12
N SER A 186 30.21 0.67 -5.71
CA SER A 186 30.03 1.61 -4.60
C SER A 186 28.84 2.56 -4.85
N TYR A 187 28.74 3.15 -6.04
CA TYR A 187 27.61 4.03 -6.38
C TYR A 187 26.28 3.27 -6.41
N LEU A 188 26.25 2.05 -6.96
CA LEU A 188 25.05 1.19 -6.91
C LEU A 188 24.64 0.90 -5.47
N ARG A 189 25.59 0.50 -4.61
CA ARG A 189 25.31 0.33 -3.17
C ARG A 189 24.64 1.58 -2.58
N LYS A 190 25.18 2.78 -2.85
CA LYS A 190 24.61 4.05 -2.35
C LYS A 190 23.21 4.35 -2.90
N VAL A 191 22.90 4.00 -4.16
CA VAL A 191 21.54 4.08 -4.72
C VAL A 191 20.58 3.18 -3.93
N GLY A 192 20.97 1.94 -3.63
CA GLY A 192 20.17 1.03 -2.80
C GLY A 192 19.87 1.61 -1.42
N LEU A 193 20.89 2.18 -0.76
CA LEU A 193 20.72 2.85 0.52
C LEU A 193 19.74 4.04 0.43
N CYS A 194 19.79 4.82 -0.65
CA CYS A 194 18.83 5.92 -0.85
C CYS A 194 17.39 5.39 -0.85
N TYR A 195 17.07 4.39 -1.66
CA TYR A 195 15.72 3.80 -1.68
C TYR A 195 15.29 3.23 -0.33
N TYR A 196 16.22 2.59 0.39
CA TYR A 196 15.93 2.03 1.71
C TYR A 196 15.59 3.10 2.75
N TYR A 197 16.41 4.14 2.86
CA TYR A 197 16.23 5.23 3.82
C TYR A 197 15.10 6.21 3.45
N ASP A 198 14.77 6.31 2.16
CA ASP A 198 13.55 7.00 1.70
C ASP A 198 12.26 6.23 2.06
N ASN A 199 12.40 4.99 2.55
CA ASN A 199 11.31 4.05 2.81
C ASN A 199 10.49 3.72 1.54
N ASP A 200 11.08 3.91 0.35
CA ASP A 200 10.52 3.48 -0.92
C ASP A 200 10.74 1.96 -1.09
N ASN A 201 9.91 1.18 -0.42
CA ASN A 201 9.99 -0.28 -0.38
C ASN A 201 9.83 -0.89 -1.79
N GLU A 202 8.95 -0.34 -2.63
CA GLU A 202 8.73 -0.83 -3.98
C GLU A 202 9.91 -0.50 -4.89
N GLY A 203 10.39 0.75 -4.84
CA GLY A 203 11.59 1.17 -5.56
C GLY A 203 12.81 0.37 -5.16
N TYR A 204 12.99 0.06 -3.87
CA TYR A 204 14.08 -0.79 -3.39
C TYR A 204 14.02 -2.22 -3.95
N ILE A 205 12.83 -2.84 -3.96
CA ILE A 205 12.64 -4.18 -4.53
C ILE A 205 12.90 -4.19 -6.04
N LYS A 206 12.40 -3.20 -6.77
CA LYS A 206 12.63 -3.04 -8.22
C LYS A 206 14.12 -2.84 -8.50
N TYR A 207 14.76 -1.95 -7.76
CA TYR A 207 16.19 -1.66 -7.82
C TYR A 207 17.02 -2.93 -7.63
N LEU A 208 16.81 -3.67 -6.53
CA LEU A 208 17.56 -4.89 -6.30
C LEU A 208 17.28 -5.96 -7.34
N THR A 209 16.04 -6.07 -7.83
CA THR A 209 15.72 -7.03 -8.91
C THR A 209 16.52 -6.73 -10.18
N ALA A 210 16.71 -5.45 -10.53
CA ALA A 210 17.49 -5.02 -11.68
C ALA A 210 19.01 -5.22 -11.50
N TYR A 211 19.55 -4.95 -10.30
CA TYR A 211 21.00 -4.88 -10.06
C TYR A 211 21.58 -6.03 -9.21
N ARG A 212 20.78 -7.04 -8.82
CA ARG A 212 21.20 -8.13 -7.93
C ARG A 212 22.47 -8.82 -8.41
N THR A 213 22.53 -9.16 -9.69
CA THR A 213 23.67 -9.89 -10.27
C THR A 213 24.96 -9.08 -10.21
N THR A 214 24.87 -7.77 -10.46
CA THR A 214 26.01 -6.85 -10.35
C THR A 214 26.45 -6.68 -8.90
N LEU A 215 25.51 -6.47 -7.98
CA LEU A 215 25.78 -6.30 -6.55
C LEU A 215 26.39 -7.56 -5.91
N ASN A 216 26.00 -8.74 -6.41
CA ASN A 216 26.53 -10.03 -5.96
C ASN A 216 28.03 -10.23 -6.25
N ALA A 217 28.66 -9.38 -7.06
CA ALA A 217 30.09 -9.43 -7.31
C ALA A 217 30.92 -9.18 -6.03
N ASP A 218 30.39 -8.38 -5.10
CA ASP A 218 30.99 -8.19 -3.77
C ASP A 218 30.12 -8.86 -2.69
N LYS A 219 30.75 -9.73 -1.89
CA LYS A 219 30.05 -10.53 -0.88
C LYS A 219 29.48 -9.67 0.25
N SER A 220 30.19 -8.60 0.64
CA SER A 220 29.77 -7.71 1.72
C SER A 220 28.60 -6.85 1.29
N ILE A 221 28.67 -6.27 0.09
CA ILE A 221 27.58 -5.46 -0.48
C ILE A 221 26.33 -6.33 -0.68
N ARG A 222 26.50 -7.56 -1.18
CA ARG A 222 25.41 -8.53 -1.25
C ARG A 222 24.76 -8.75 0.12
N ALA A 223 25.56 -9.05 1.14
CA ALA A 223 25.03 -9.35 2.47
C ALA A 223 24.20 -8.20 3.03
N GLU A 224 24.70 -6.97 2.89
CA GLU A 224 23.99 -5.76 3.29
C GLU A 224 22.69 -5.58 2.50
N MET A 225 22.74 -5.63 1.16
CA MET A 225 21.56 -5.41 0.32
C MET A 225 20.45 -6.45 0.57
N GLU A 226 20.83 -7.71 0.78
CA GLU A 226 19.90 -8.79 1.12
C GLU A 226 19.33 -8.65 2.54
N LEU A 227 20.13 -8.15 3.50
CA LEU A 227 19.63 -7.82 4.83
C LEU A 227 18.53 -6.77 4.74
N LEU A 228 18.82 -5.66 4.08
CA LEU A 228 17.88 -4.56 3.89
C LEU A 228 16.64 -5.02 3.12
N LEU A 229 16.77 -5.91 2.14
CA LEU A 229 15.62 -6.51 1.44
C LEU A 229 14.76 -7.37 2.37
N GLY A 230 15.39 -8.16 3.24
CA GLY A 230 14.69 -8.91 4.28
C GLY A 230 13.91 -7.99 5.22
N LYS A 231 14.50 -6.87 5.64
CA LYS A 231 13.84 -5.83 6.45
C LYS A 231 12.67 -5.18 5.70
N VAL A 232 12.83 -4.86 4.42
CA VAL A 232 11.75 -4.37 3.55
C VAL A 232 10.59 -5.37 3.49
N TYR A 233 10.86 -6.66 3.31
CA TYR A 233 9.82 -7.69 3.33
C TYR A 233 9.17 -7.84 4.71
N TYR A 234 9.91 -7.66 5.80
CA TYR A 234 9.34 -7.62 7.14
C TYR A 234 8.38 -6.44 7.32
N ARG A 235 8.78 -5.23 6.93
CA ARG A 235 7.94 -4.01 7.03
C ARG A 235 6.65 -4.11 6.21
N THR A 236 6.75 -4.72 5.02
CA THR A 236 5.60 -4.98 4.15
C THR A 236 4.80 -6.22 4.55
N GLN A 237 5.08 -6.79 5.74
CA GLN A 237 4.41 -7.96 6.34
C GLN A 237 4.51 -9.24 5.50
N ASN A 238 5.44 -9.30 4.55
CA ASN A 238 5.75 -10.49 3.77
C ASN A 238 6.80 -11.34 4.48
N TYR A 239 6.45 -11.83 5.67
CA TYR A 239 7.34 -12.61 6.53
C TYR A 239 7.98 -13.83 5.83
N PRO A 240 7.27 -14.61 4.99
CA PRO A 240 7.91 -15.72 4.27
C PRO A 240 9.01 -15.28 3.29
N LYS A 241 8.84 -14.14 2.60
CA LYS A 241 9.89 -13.59 1.74
C LYS A 241 11.03 -12.99 2.55
N ALA A 242 10.74 -12.36 3.69
CA ALA A 242 11.78 -11.88 4.60
C ALA A 242 12.68 -13.04 5.04
N ILE A 243 12.09 -14.15 5.48
CA ILE A 243 12.81 -15.36 5.91
C ILE A 243 13.68 -15.89 4.76
N SER A 244 13.07 -16.20 3.61
CA SER A 244 13.80 -16.84 2.50
C SER A 244 14.92 -15.97 1.91
N THR A 245 14.79 -14.64 1.95
CA THR A 245 15.83 -13.70 1.53
C THR A 245 17.02 -13.73 2.50
N LEU A 246 16.74 -13.71 3.81
CA LEU A 246 17.76 -13.63 4.86
C LEU A 246 18.51 -14.94 5.12
N GLU A 247 17.99 -16.08 4.64
CA GLU A 247 18.67 -17.37 4.71
C GLU A 247 20.07 -17.36 4.10
N TRP A 248 20.28 -16.59 3.01
CA TRP A 248 21.61 -16.49 2.42
C TRP A 248 22.60 -15.85 3.39
N ASN A 249 22.19 -14.77 4.09
CA ASN A 249 23.02 -14.10 5.07
C ASN A 249 23.34 -15.01 6.25
N ARG A 250 22.32 -15.71 6.76
CA ARG A 250 22.45 -16.69 7.85
C ARG A 250 23.52 -17.76 7.57
N LEU A 251 23.65 -18.18 6.31
CA LEU A 251 24.57 -19.24 5.90
C LEU A 251 25.97 -18.75 5.52
N HIS A 252 26.13 -17.48 5.13
CA HIS A 252 27.36 -17.03 4.45
C HIS A 252 27.99 -15.76 5.02
N SER A 253 27.33 -15.01 5.90
CA SER A 253 27.81 -13.70 6.36
C SER A 253 28.66 -13.75 7.63
N THR A 254 29.38 -12.66 7.87
CA THR A 254 30.12 -12.39 9.11
C THR A 254 29.19 -11.93 10.24
N GLU A 255 29.75 -11.78 11.45
CA GLU A 255 29.01 -11.65 12.72
C GLU A 255 27.85 -10.64 12.70
N SER A 256 28.06 -9.38 12.26
CA SER A 256 27.02 -8.34 12.29
C SER A 256 25.78 -8.66 11.41
N TRP A 257 25.99 -9.02 10.14
CA TRP A 257 24.88 -9.35 9.22
C TRP A 257 24.18 -10.65 9.60
N TYR A 258 24.94 -11.60 10.16
CA TYR A 258 24.41 -12.86 10.66
C TYR A 258 23.41 -12.60 11.80
N ASP A 259 23.80 -11.83 12.81
CA ASP A 259 22.96 -11.54 13.98
C ASP A 259 21.70 -10.75 13.62
N GLU A 260 21.81 -9.73 12.77
CA GLU A 260 20.66 -8.97 12.26
C GLU A 260 19.69 -9.84 11.45
N SER A 261 20.23 -10.77 10.64
CA SER A 261 19.41 -11.69 9.86
C SER A 261 18.69 -12.69 10.76
N GLN A 262 19.39 -13.30 11.72
CA GLN A 262 18.79 -14.20 12.71
C GLN A 262 17.68 -13.50 13.50
N PHE A 263 17.94 -12.27 13.95
CA PHE A 263 16.97 -11.47 14.65
C PHE A 263 15.72 -11.18 13.82
N THR A 264 15.89 -10.72 12.57
CA THR A 264 14.77 -10.38 11.67
C THR A 264 13.97 -11.63 11.25
N ILE A 265 14.64 -12.76 11.05
CA ILE A 265 13.99 -14.07 10.82
C ILE A 265 13.17 -14.48 12.05
N GLY A 266 13.75 -14.37 13.26
CA GLY A 266 13.04 -14.68 14.51
C GLY A 266 11.78 -13.82 14.69
N LEU A 267 11.86 -12.52 14.41
CA LEU A 267 10.71 -11.62 14.42
C LEU A 267 9.66 -12.00 13.38
N SER A 268 10.10 -12.42 12.19
CA SER A 268 9.20 -12.89 11.11
C SER A 268 8.41 -14.12 11.56
N TYR A 269 9.08 -15.10 12.17
CA TYR A 269 8.42 -16.27 12.74
C TYR A 269 7.48 -15.93 13.90
N ALA A 270 7.87 -14.99 14.77
CA ALA A 270 7.03 -14.52 15.87
C ALA A 270 5.74 -13.88 15.36
N ARG A 271 5.81 -13.04 14.31
CA ARG A 271 4.64 -12.45 13.63
C ARG A 271 3.73 -13.49 12.98
N MET A 272 4.26 -14.66 12.64
CA MET A 272 3.51 -15.81 12.14
C MET A 272 3.03 -16.77 13.25
N PHE A 273 3.24 -16.44 14.53
CA PHE A 273 2.94 -17.27 15.69
C PHE A 273 3.68 -18.63 15.71
N GLN A 274 4.80 -18.73 14.97
CA GLN A 274 5.67 -19.91 14.91
C GLN A 274 6.76 -19.80 15.98
N TRP A 275 6.34 -19.94 17.23
CA TRP A 275 7.17 -19.64 18.41
C TRP A 275 8.43 -20.49 18.53
N GLU A 276 8.37 -21.76 18.18
CA GLU A 276 9.52 -22.67 18.26
C GLU A 276 10.64 -22.22 17.31
N SER A 277 10.28 -21.91 16.06
CA SER A 277 11.20 -21.33 15.08
C SER A 277 11.71 -19.97 15.54
N ALA A 278 10.83 -19.08 16.00
CA ALA A 278 11.21 -17.77 16.52
C ALA A 278 12.26 -17.87 17.64
N SER A 279 12.01 -18.72 18.64
CA SER A 279 12.95 -18.97 19.74
C SER A 279 14.27 -19.52 19.25
N SER A 280 14.27 -20.50 18.33
CA SER A 280 15.51 -21.04 17.79
C SER A 280 16.38 -19.96 17.14
N HIS A 281 15.77 -19.05 16.37
CA HIS A 281 16.49 -17.95 15.74
C HIS A 281 16.98 -16.90 16.75
N PHE A 282 16.19 -16.54 17.75
CA PHE A 282 16.64 -15.62 18.81
C PHE A 282 17.77 -16.20 19.67
N MET A 283 17.80 -17.51 19.91
CA MET A 283 18.89 -18.18 20.63
C MET A 283 20.22 -18.14 19.86
N ASN A 284 20.16 -18.10 18.53
CA ASN A 284 21.33 -18.07 17.66
C ASN A 284 21.92 -16.67 17.47
N VAL A 285 21.27 -15.62 17.99
CA VAL A 285 21.82 -14.26 18.01
C VAL A 285 22.88 -14.15 19.10
N HIS A 286 24.09 -13.73 18.75
CA HIS A 286 25.19 -13.65 19.72
C HIS A 286 24.89 -12.63 20.82
N HIS A 287 25.26 -12.97 22.06
CA HIS A 287 25.03 -12.12 23.24
C HIS A 287 25.71 -10.74 23.12
N SER A 288 26.88 -10.69 22.49
CA SER A 288 27.68 -9.47 22.32
C SER A 288 27.17 -8.52 21.24
N SER A 289 26.24 -8.97 20.39
CA SER A 289 25.65 -8.12 19.35
C SER A 289 24.68 -7.09 19.92
N ASP A 290 24.42 -6.03 19.17
CA ASP A 290 23.41 -5.01 19.51
C ASP A 290 22.02 -5.62 19.73
N ARG A 291 21.72 -6.73 19.05
CA ARG A 291 20.47 -7.49 19.18
C ARG A 291 20.48 -8.53 20.28
N GLY A 292 21.63 -8.85 20.86
CA GLY A 292 21.77 -9.94 21.83
C GLY A 292 20.89 -9.77 23.08
N GLN A 293 20.82 -8.56 23.63
CA GLN A 293 19.97 -8.27 24.79
C GLN A 293 18.48 -8.33 24.44
N ILE A 294 18.09 -7.76 23.29
CA ILE A 294 16.71 -7.74 22.83
C ILE A 294 16.22 -9.17 22.56
N SER A 295 17.03 -10.00 21.88
CA SER A 295 16.72 -11.41 21.61
C SER A 295 16.45 -12.21 22.88
N ARG A 296 17.21 -11.99 23.96
CA ARG A 296 16.97 -12.68 25.25
C ARG A 296 15.66 -12.24 25.91
N ARG A 297 15.38 -10.93 25.92
CA ARG A 297 14.09 -10.41 26.41
C ARG A 297 12.91 -11.02 25.65
N LEU A 298 13.06 -11.19 24.33
CA LEU A 298 12.06 -11.84 23.49
C LEU A 298 11.91 -13.33 23.81
N LEU A 299 13.00 -14.05 24.06
CA LEU A 299 12.95 -15.46 24.47
C LEU A 299 12.15 -15.67 25.75
N ASP A 300 12.38 -14.86 26.78
CA ASP A 300 11.63 -14.92 28.05
C ASP A 300 10.11 -14.69 27.83
N SER A 301 9.78 -13.87 26.83
CA SER A 301 8.39 -13.55 26.49
C SER A 301 7.70 -14.70 25.74
N VAL A 302 8.43 -15.49 24.95
CA VAL A 302 7.87 -16.61 24.17
C VAL A 302 7.29 -17.69 25.09
N ASP A 303 7.97 -18.02 26.18
CA ASP A 303 7.47 -19.03 27.13
C ASP A 303 6.16 -18.58 27.79
N ARG A 304 6.03 -17.28 28.09
CA ARG A 304 4.79 -16.70 28.58
C ARG A 304 3.65 -16.85 27.57
N ILE A 305 3.92 -16.62 26.28
CA ILE A 305 2.92 -16.78 25.21
C ILE A 305 2.46 -18.24 25.07
N ARG A 306 3.36 -19.21 25.21
CA ARG A 306 3.00 -20.65 25.18
C ARG A 306 2.04 -21.02 26.31
N SER A 307 2.16 -20.35 27.45
CA SER A 307 1.34 -20.59 28.66
C SER A 307 0.00 -19.85 28.67
N LEU A 308 -0.32 -19.06 27.64
CA LEU A 308 -1.54 -18.24 27.64
C LEU A 308 -2.81 -19.11 27.75
N PRO A 309 -3.75 -18.73 28.63
CA PRO A 309 -4.98 -19.49 28.80
C PRO A 309 -5.82 -19.43 27.52
N LYS A 310 -6.15 -20.62 26.98
CA LYS A 310 -6.99 -20.75 25.79
C LYS A 310 -8.42 -21.07 26.19
N ARG A 311 -9.37 -20.32 25.63
CA ARG A 311 -10.79 -20.61 25.67
C ARG A 311 -11.11 -21.68 24.64
N GLN A 312 -11.73 -22.78 25.03
CA GLN A 312 -12.01 -23.88 24.09
C GLN A 312 -13.29 -23.57 23.28
N PRO A 313 -13.25 -23.52 21.93
CA PRO A 313 -14.43 -23.19 21.12
C PRO A 313 -15.60 -24.15 21.32
N TRP A 314 -15.34 -25.45 21.33
CA TRP A 314 -16.39 -26.46 21.52
C TRP A 314 -17.11 -26.30 22.86
N LEU A 315 -16.38 -25.92 23.92
CA LEU A 315 -16.96 -25.69 25.25
C LEU A 315 -17.87 -24.46 25.24
N ALA A 316 -17.48 -23.39 24.55
CA ALA A 316 -18.35 -22.23 24.37
C ALA A 316 -19.65 -22.60 23.63
N GLY A 317 -19.53 -23.41 22.58
CA GLY A 317 -20.69 -23.94 21.84
C GLY A 317 -21.61 -24.79 22.72
N THR A 318 -21.07 -25.76 23.47
CA THR A 318 -21.88 -26.64 24.34
C THR A 318 -22.55 -25.88 25.47
N LEU A 319 -21.87 -24.91 26.10
CA LEU A 319 -22.47 -24.02 27.07
C LEU A 319 -23.68 -23.30 26.45
N SER A 320 -23.51 -22.67 25.29
CA SER A 320 -24.58 -21.98 24.58
C SER A 320 -25.70 -22.88 24.07
N ALA A 321 -25.44 -24.19 23.90
CA ALA A 321 -26.44 -25.19 23.56
C ALA A 321 -27.28 -25.66 24.76
N ILE A 322 -26.82 -25.42 26.00
CA ILE A 322 -27.58 -25.69 27.22
C ILE A 322 -28.32 -24.41 27.64
N VAL A 323 -27.59 -23.30 27.71
CA VAL A 323 -28.12 -21.98 28.07
C VAL A 323 -27.68 -20.98 27.01
N PRO A 324 -28.59 -20.48 26.16
CA PRO A 324 -28.27 -19.48 25.15
C PRO A 324 -27.53 -18.27 25.74
N GLY A 325 -26.46 -17.83 25.07
CA GLY A 325 -25.62 -16.73 25.54
C GLY A 325 -24.48 -17.10 26.50
N SER A 326 -24.52 -18.26 27.15
CA SER A 326 -23.48 -18.61 28.15
C SER A 326 -22.09 -18.83 27.55
N GLY A 327 -21.99 -19.33 26.32
CA GLY A 327 -20.73 -19.40 25.57
C GLY A 327 -20.14 -18.02 25.22
N TYR A 328 -21.00 -17.03 24.94
CA TYR A 328 -20.56 -15.64 24.76
C TYR A 328 -20.06 -15.03 26.08
N LEU A 329 -20.67 -15.34 27.24
CA LEU A 329 -20.11 -14.93 28.54
C LEU A 329 -18.74 -15.55 28.78
N TYR A 330 -18.59 -16.84 28.48
CA TYR A 330 -17.30 -17.53 28.56
C TYR A 330 -16.23 -16.88 27.67
N ALA A 331 -16.62 -16.36 26.50
CA ALA A 331 -15.79 -15.58 25.58
C ALA A 331 -15.66 -14.08 25.93
N ASN A 332 -16.10 -13.66 27.12
CA ASN A 332 -16.08 -12.27 27.61
C ASN A 332 -16.86 -11.28 26.71
N ARG A 333 -18.06 -11.68 26.24
CA ARG A 333 -18.99 -10.84 25.45
C ARG A 333 -20.36 -10.72 26.12
N PRO A 334 -20.47 -9.95 27.21
CA PRO A 334 -21.71 -9.86 28.00
C PRO A 334 -22.90 -9.29 27.22
N GLY A 335 -22.69 -8.30 26.34
CA GLY A 335 -23.77 -7.73 25.52
C GLY A 335 -24.36 -8.74 24.53
N THR A 336 -23.50 -9.51 23.85
CA THR A 336 -23.94 -10.58 22.94
C THR A 336 -24.61 -11.71 23.72
N ALA A 337 -24.06 -12.08 24.88
CA ALA A 337 -24.65 -13.09 25.73
C ALA A 337 -26.08 -12.76 26.17
N LEU A 338 -26.30 -11.54 26.67
CA LEU A 338 -27.63 -11.07 27.08
C LEU A 338 -28.60 -11.10 25.91
N SER A 339 -28.17 -10.59 24.75
CA SER A 339 -29.00 -10.56 23.54
C SER A 339 -29.40 -11.98 23.10
N SER A 340 -28.43 -12.91 23.09
CA SER A 340 -28.68 -14.32 22.75
C SER A 340 -29.61 -15.00 23.74
N PHE A 341 -29.46 -14.74 25.05
CA PHE A 341 -30.34 -15.27 26.08
C PHE A 341 -31.78 -14.78 25.89
N LEU A 342 -31.98 -13.47 25.70
CA LEU A 342 -33.31 -12.87 25.54
C LEU A 342 -34.00 -13.34 24.26
N ILE A 343 -33.31 -13.30 23.10
CA ILE A 343 -33.92 -13.66 21.83
C ILE A 343 -34.30 -15.15 21.82
N ASN A 344 -33.38 -16.04 22.20
CA ASN A 344 -33.69 -17.47 22.22
C ASN A 344 -34.73 -17.80 23.30
N GLY A 345 -34.65 -17.18 24.47
CA GLY A 345 -35.64 -17.36 25.54
C GLY A 345 -37.04 -16.95 25.11
N LEU A 346 -37.19 -15.80 24.44
CA LEU A 346 -38.47 -15.33 23.90
C LEU A 346 -39.01 -16.24 22.81
N LEU A 347 -38.17 -16.72 21.90
CA LEU A 347 -38.59 -17.64 20.83
C LEU A 347 -39.03 -19.01 21.37
N ILE A 348 -38.30 -19.56 22.35
CA ILE A 348 -38.66 -20.80 23.03
C ILE A 348 -39.99 -20.63 23.78
N TRP A 349 -40.15 -19.50 24.49
CA TRP A 349 -41.38 -19.18 25.20
C TRP A 349 -42.57 -19.04 24.23
N ALA A 350 -42.42 -18.27 23.15
CA ALA A 350 -43.47 -18.06 22.16
C ALA A 350 -43.87 -19.35 21.43
N MET A 351 -42.89 -20.22 21.12
CA MET A 351 -43.17 -21.54 20.56
C MET A 351 -43.96 -22.42 21.53
N ARG A 352 -43.56 -22.45 22.81
CA ARG A 352 -44.27 -23.20 23.86
C ARG A 352 -45.70 -22.70 24.05
N ASP A 353 -45.89 -21.38 24.08
CA ASP A 353 -47.20 -20.74 24.19
C ASP A 353 -48.11 -21.08 23.00
N ALA A 354 -47.58 -21.01 21.77
CA ALA A 354 -48.32 -21.41 20.57
C ALA A 354 -48.74 -22.89 20.59
N ILE A 355 -47.90 -23.79 21.12
CA ILE A 355 -48.24 -25.21 21.30
C ILE A 355 -49.36 -25.39 22.34
N HIS A 356 -49.28 -24.69 23.48
CA HIS A 356 -50.32 -24.76 24.52
C HIS A 356 -51.68 -24.25 24.06
N GLN A 357 -51.69 -23.29 23.12
CA GLN A 357 -52.90 -22.78 22.48
C GLN A 357 -53.35 -23.60 21.26
N GLU A 358 -52.74 -24.78 21.03
CA GLU A 358 -53.02 -25.66 19.88
C GLU A 358 -52.79 -25.01 18.50
N ASN A 359 -52.06 -23.89 18.45
CA ASN A 359 -51.70 -23.19 17.21
C ASN A 359 -50.41 -23.75 16.61
N TYR A 360 -50.51 -24.98 16.09
CA TYR A 360 -49.36 -25.70 15.53
C TYR A 360 -48.73 -25.02 14.32
N SER A 361 -49.51 -24.27 13.53
CA SER A 361 -48.98 -23.51 12.38
C SER A 361 -48.02 -22.42 12.84
N LEU A 362 -48.40 -21.63 13.86
CA LEU A 362 -47.54 -20.61 14.44
C LEU A 362 -46.31 -21.24 15.11
N ALA A 363 -46.50 -22.32 15.88
CA ALA A 363 -45.40 -23.05 16.50
C ALA A 363 -44.38 -23.57 15.47
N THR A 364 -44.85 -24.05 14.32
CA THR A 364 -43.97 -24.52 13.23
C THR A 364 -43.14 -23.38 12.65
N VAL A 365 -43.76 -22.22 12.40
CA VAL A 365 -43.04 -21.04 11.89
C VAL A 365 -42.00 -20.55 12.89
N ILE A 366 -42.38 -20.38 14.16
CA ILE A 366 -41.46 -19.94 15.22
C ILE A 366 -40.33 -20.97 15.39
N GLY A 367 -40.63 -22.26 15.41
CA GLY A 367 -39.63 -23.33 15.55
C GLY A 367 -38.64 -23.33 14.39
N PHE A 368 -39.11 -23.18 13.15
CA PHE A 368 -38.25 -23.10 11.98
C PHE A 368 -37.27 -21.93 12.07
N PHE A 369 -37.77 -20.70 12.26
CA PHE A 369 -36.89 -19.52 12.35
C PHE A 369 -36.05 -19.52 13.63
N GLY A 370 -36.63 -19.94 14.75
CA GLY A 370 -35.96 -20.01 16.04
C GLY A 370 -34.80 -21.01 16.06
N SER A 371 -34.92 -22.14 15.36
CA SER A 371 -33.82 -23.08 15.20
C SER A 371 -32.58 -22.45 14.55
N GLY A 372 -32.78 -21.55 13.57
CA GLY A 372 -31.70 -20.80 12.94
C GLY A 372 -30.99 -19.86 13.92
N TRP A 373 -31.75 -19.12 14.73
CA TRP A 373 -31.19 -18.29 15.81
C TRP A 373 -30.45 -19.11 16.87
N TYR A 374 -30.98 -20.28 17.22
CA TYR A 374 -30.38 -21.16 18.21
C TYR A 374 -29.05 -21.74 17.75
N ILE A 375 -29.01 -22.28 16.52
CA ILE A 375 -27.79 -22.80 15.89
C ILE A 375 -26.76 -21.66 15.73
N GLY A 376 -27.21 -20.47 15.30
CA GLY A 376 -26.36 -19.29 15.21
C GLY A 376 -25.74 -18.89 16.55
N ASN A 377 -26.49 -18.98 17.66
CA ASN A 377 -25.98 -18.76 19.01
C ASN A 377 -24.87 -19.77 19.38
N ILE A 378 -25.04 -21.05 19.06
CA ILE A 378 -24.04 -22.09 19.36
C ILE A 378 -22.76 -21.85 18.55
N LYS A 379 -22.89 -21.72 17.21
CA LYS A 379 -21.74 -21.50 16.33
C LYS A 379 -21.01 -20.20 16.69
N GLY A 380 -21.75 -19.09 16.80
CA GLY A 380 -21.14 -17.80 17.10
C GLY A 380 -20.50 -17.75 18.50
N SER A 381 -20.93 -18.57 19.45
CA SER A 381 -20.24 -18.71 20.73
C SER A 381 -18.89 -19.41 20.60
N SER A 382 -18.79 -20.45 19.78
CA SER A 382 -17.53 -21.10 19.43
C SER A 382 -16.58 -20.12 18.74
N ASP A 383 -17.09 -19.37 17.75
CA ASP A 383 -16.32 -18.37 17.01
C ASP A 383 -15.84 -17.24 17.95
N ALA A 384 -16.69 -16.78 18.88
CA ALA A 384 -16.31 -15.76 19.85
C ALA A 384 -15.17 -16.21 20.79
N ALA A 385 -15.13 -17.49 21.16
CA ALA A 385 -14.03 -18.04 21.95
C ALA A 385 -12.72 -18.13 21.16
N GLU A 386 -12.79 -18.44 19.86
CA GLU A 386 -11.63 -18.40 18.97
C GLU A 386 -11.11 -16.96 18.78
N GLU A 387 -12.00 -16.01 18.50
CA GLU A 387 -11.66 -14.58 18.39
C GLU A 387 -11.04 -14.04 19.69
N TYR A 388 -11.52 -14.49 20.86
CA TYR A 388 -10.91 -14.17 22.15
C TYR A 388 -9.45 -14.63 22.21
N ASN A 389 -9.17 -15.89 21.81
CA ASN A 389 -7.81 -16.43 21.83
C ASN A 389 -6.88 -15.70 20.86
N ILE A 390 -7.36 -15.37 19.66
CA ILE A 390 -6.61 -14.59 18.68
C ILE A 390 -6.29 -13.21 19.24
N ARG A 391 -7.28 -12.52 19.81
CA ARG A 391 -7.11 -11.18 20.39
C ARG A 391 -6.06 -11.17 21.50
N ILE A 392 -6.15 -12.11 22.44
CA ILE A 392 -5.17 -12.22 23.53
C ILE A 392 -3.79 -12.49 22.95
N ARG A 393 -3.65 -13.46 22.03
CA ARG A 393 -2.36 -13.76 21.40
C ARG A 393 -1.75 -12.53 20.70
N ASN A 394 -2.54 -11.79 19.94
CA ASN A 394 -2.09 -10.59 19.23
C ASN A 394 -1.66 -9.49 20.23
N SER A 395 -2.47 -9.24 21.27
CA SER A 395 -2.11 -8.23 22.28
C SER A 395 -0.79 -8.55 22.99
N TYR A 396 -0.52 -9.82 23.29
CA TYR A 396 0.74 -10.24 23.88
C TYR A 396 1.91 -10.15 22.89
N LEU A 397 1.70 -10.46 21.61
CA LEU A 397 2.70 -10.27 20.57
C LEU A 397 3.07 -8.78 20.43
N ASP A 398 2.09 -7.89 20.46
CA ASP A 398 2.32 -6.45 20.36
C ASP A 398 3.05 -5.91 21.61
N GLU A 399 2.69 -6.36 22.82
CA GLU A 399 3.41 -6.06 24.07
C GLU A 399 4.86 -6.57 24.02
N MET A 400 5.07 -7.80 23.53
CA MET A 400 6.41 -8.39 23.40
C MET A 400 7.31 -7.61 22.42
N LEU A 401 6.71 -7.11 21.33
CA LEU A 401 7.40 -6.35 20.29
C LEU A 401 7.44 -4.85 20.56
N GLU A 402 6.91 -4.39 21.69
CA GLU A 402 6.95 -2.98 22.06
C GLU A 402 8.40 -2.50 22.21
N GLY A 403 8.70 -1.40 21.52
CA GLY A 403 10.05 -0.83 21.43
C GLY A 403 11.07 -1.68 20.66
N VAL A 404 10.63 -2.72 19.94
CA VAL A 404 11.49 -3.49 19.05
C VAL A 404 11.46 -2.89 17.65
N ASP A 405 12.56 -2.26 17.26
CA ASP A 405 12.74 -1.77 15.90
C ASP A 405 13.60 -2.72 15.06
N VAL A 406 13.16 -3.03 13.85
CA VAL A 406 13.95 -3.81 12.88
C VAL A 406 15.02 -2.93 12.21
N ASP A 407 14.76 -1.63 12.12
CA ASP A 407 15.62 -0.63 11.50
C ASP A 407 16.46 0.13 12.54
N ILE A 408 17.06 -0.57 13.52
CA ILE A 408 18.12 0.07 14.30
C ILE A 408 19.17 0.53 13.29
N ASP A 409 19.42 1.84 13.26
CA ASP A 409 20.43 2.48 12.45
C ASP A 409 21.77 1.81 12.76
N ALA A 410 22.12 0.78 12.00
CA ALA A 410 23.50 0.37 11.86
C ALA A 410 24.19 1.59 11.29
N ALA A 411 24.96 2.24 12.17
CA ALA A 411 25.46 3.58 12.01
C ALA A 411 26.01 3.80 10.59
N LEU A 412 25.72 4.98 10.07
CA LEU A 412 26.37 5.60 8.91
C LEU A 412 27.87 5.84 9.22
N GLU A 413 28.64 4.79 9.48
CA GLU A 413 30.11 4.84 9.62
C GLU A 413 30.82 4.30 8.38
#